data_AF-A0AAW2X6I3-F1
#
_entry.id   AF-A0AAW2X6I3-F1
#
_cell.length_a   1.000
_cell.length_b   1.000
_cell.length_c   1.000
_cell.angle_alpha   90.00
_cell.angle_beta   90.00
_cell.angle_gamma   90.00
#
_symmetry.space_group_name_H-M   'P 1'
#
loop_
_entity.id
_entity.type
_entity.pdbx_description
1 polymer ?
#
loop_
_entity_poly.entity_id
_entity_poly.type
_entity_poly.pdbx_seq_one_letter_code
_entity_poly.pdbx_strand_id
1 'polypeptide(L)'
;MEVVKALLGARDAMLAIRCNMRKMGEAAGIPIEPESQTQLLDTTMNTEGVLLAGVPGAGGFDAVFAITLGASSSNVIKVWSSLNVLALLVREDPRGVCLENNDPRAAEITGAVSSIHIE
;
A
#
# COMPACT_ATOMS: atom_id res chain seq x y z
N MET A 1 18.12 -19.19 -0.86
CA MET A 1 18.58 -18.26 0.20
C MET A 1 18.74 -16.83 -0.27
N GLU A 2 19.20 -16.59 -1.50
CA GLU A 2 19.46 -15.23 -2.02
C GLU A 2 18.21 -14.31 -2.00
N VAL A 3 17.06 -14.79 -2.48
CA VAL A 3 15.80 -14.02 -2.47
C VAL A 3 15.39 -13.63 -1.06
N VAL A 4 15.47 -14.56 -0.10
CA VAL A 4 15.14 -14.26 1.32
C VAL A 4 16.06 -13.18 1.87
N LYS A 5 17.37 -13.26 1.58
CA LYS A 5 18.34 -12.23 1.97
C LYS A 5 18.01 -10.88 1.34
N ALA A 6 17.63 -10.85 0.06
CA ALA A 6 17.21 -9.63 -0.63
C ALA A 6 15.94 -9.02 -0.01
N LEU A 7 14.95 -9.84 0.34
CA LEU A 7 13.72 -9.40 1.01
C LEU A 7 13.99 -8.82 2.40
N LEU A 8 14.85 -9.48 3.19
CA LEU A 8 15.29 -8.95 4.48
C LEU A 8 16.04 -7.62 4.32
N GLY A 9 16.95 -7.55 3.33
CA GLY A 9 17.65 -6.30 3.01
C GLY A 9 16.71 -5.17 2.58
N ALA A 10 15.66 -5.47 1.81
CA ALA A 10 14.64 -4.50 1.43
C ALA A 10 13.86 -4.00 2.65
N ARG A 11 13.53 -4.88 3.59
CA ARG A 11 12.87 -4.52 4.86
C ARG A 11 13.75 -3.60 5.70
N ASP A 12 15.03 -3.93 5.86
CA ASP A 12 16.00 -3.10 6.59
C ASP A 12 16.20 -1.72 5.94
N ALA A 13 16.31 -1.69 4.60
CA ALA A 13 16.40 -0.46 3.85
C ALA A 13 15.17 0.43 4.04
N MET A 14 13.96 -0.14 4.06
CA MET A 14 12.74 0.61 4.33
C MET A 14 12.74 1.22 5.74
N LEU A 15 13.18 0.48 6.76
CA LEU A 15 13.30 1.01 8.12
C LEU A 15 14.29 2.17 8.19
N ALA A 16 15.42 2.07 7.48
CA ALA A 16 16.39 3.15 7.36
C ALA A 16 15.81 4.39 6.65
N ILE A 17 15.06 4.19 5.56
CA ILE A 17 14.37 5.28 4.85
C ILE A 17 13.38 5.99 5.77
N ARG A 18 12.51 5.26 6.49
CA ARG A 18 11.58 5.85 7.46
C ARG A 18 12.30 6.63 8.56
N CYS A 19 13.40 6.10 9.09
CA CYS A 19 14.22 6.81 10.07
C CYS A 19 14.76 8.14 9.51
N ASN A 20 15.28 8.12 8.28
CA ASN A 20 15.81 9.32 7.64
C ASN A 20 14.71 10.33 7.30
N MET A 21 13.53 9.88 6.85
CA MET A 21 12.37 10.73 6.60
C MET A 21 11.91 11.47 7.87
N ARG A 22 11.87 10.78 9.01
CA ARG A 22 11.56 11.40 10.31
C ARG A 22 12.58 12.45 10.71
N LYS A 23 13.88 12.12 10.67
CA LYS A 23 14.97 13.07 10.96
C LYS A 23 14.95 14.29 10.04
N MET A 24 14.66 14.08 8.76
CA MET A 24 14.52 15.17 7.79
C MET A 24 13.32 16.06 8.13
N GLY A 25 12.18 15.47 8.50
CA GLY A 25 11.01 16.21 8.95
C GLY A 25 11.27 17.04 10.21
N GLU A 26 11.93 16.44 11.21
CA GLU A 26 12.35 17.12 12.44
C GLU A 26 13.27 18.31 12.14
N ALA A 27 14.31 18.10 11.33
CA ALA A 27 15.27 19.14 10.98
C ALA A 27 14.65 20.29 10.18
N ALA A 28 13.65 19.98 9.34
CA ALA A 28 12.95 20.97 8.52
C ALA A 28 11.71 21.57 9.21
N GLY A 29 11.34 21.11 10.40
CA GLY A 29 10.13 21.55 11.11
C GLY A 29 8.83 21.19 10.39
N ILE A 30 8.82 20.11 9.59
CA ILE A 30 7.66 19.65 8.81
C ILE A 30 7.33 18.17 9.09
N PRO A 31 6.04 17.80 9.18
CA PRO A 31 5.64 16.44 9.54
C PRO A 31 5.68 15.47 8.33
N ILE A 32 6.87 15.03 7.91
CA ILE A 32 7.01 14.07 6.80
C ILE A 32 6.47 12.68 7.18
N GLU A 33 6.94 12.12 8.28
CA GLU A 33 6.33 10.93 8.91
C GLU A 33 5.96 11.32 10.34
N PRO A 34 4.76 11.90 10.55
CA PRO A 34 4.33 12.33 11.88
C PRO A 34 4.17 11.14 12.84
N GLU A 35 4.09 11.42 14.13
CA GLU A 35 4.02 10.38 15.18
C GLU A 35 2.87 9.40 14.98
N SER A 36 1.67 9.89 14.61
CA SER A 36 0.52 9.03 14.32
C SER A 36 0.77 8.06 13.17
N GLN A 37 1.47 8.50 12.11
CA GLN A 37 1.86 7.62 11.02
C GLN A 37 2.97 6.67 11.41
N THR A 38 3.90 7.10 12.26
CA THR A 38 4.93 6.20 12.82
C THR A 38 4.28 5.04 13.56
N GLN A 39 3.30 5.32 14.43
CA GLN A 39 2.58 4.29 15.20
C GLN A 39 1.77 3.33 14.29
N LEU A 40 1.07 3.86 13.29
CA LEU A 40 0.35 3.06 12.30
C LEU A 40 1.31 2.16 11.51
N LEU A 41 2.42 2.71 11.04
CA LEU A 41 3.40 1.99 10.23
C LEU A 41 4.18 0.96 11.05
N ASP A 42 4.45 1.21 12.33
CA ASP A 42 5.08 0.22 13.21
C ASP A 42 4.16 -0.97 13.46
N THR A 43 2.86 -0.71 13.68
CA THR A 43 1.84 -1.76 13.76
C THR A 43 1.75 -2.54 12.44
N THR A 44 1.77 -1.83 11.31
CA THR A 44 1.72 -2.43 9.97
C THR A 44 2.96 -3.29 9.70
N MET A 45 4.16 -2.81 10.00
CA MET A 45 5.43 -3.54 9.81
C MET A 45 5.56 -4.80 10.69
N ASN A 46 4.82 -4.85 11.79
CA ASN A 46 4.72 -6.01 12.68
C ASN A 46 3.60 -6.99 12.28
N THR A 47 2.79 -6.64 11.27
CA THR A 47 1.72 -7.50 10.77
C THR A 47 2.31 -8.62 9.92
N GLU A 48 1.87 -9.85 10.15
CA GLU A 48 2.34 -11.03 9.41
C GLU A 48 2.14 -10.86 7.90
N GLY A 49 3.19 -11.15 7.15
CA GLY A 49 3.19 -11.08 5.68
C GLY A 49 3.50 -9.69 5.12
N VAL A 50 3.67 -8.66 5.94
CA VAL A 50 4.15 -7.33 5.47
C VAL A 50 5.67 -7.37 5.26
N LEU A 51 6.09 -7.05 4.03
CA LEU A 51 7.49 -6.90 3.68
C LEU A 51 8.01 -5.51 4.08
N LEU A 52 7.28 -4.48 3.68
CA LEU A 52 7.67 -3.08 3.88
C LEU A 52 6.42 -2.18 3.87
N ALA A 53 6.50 -1.06 4.57
CA ALA A 53 5.45 -0.06 4.66
C ALA A 53 6.07 1.32 4.90
N GLY A 54 5.39 2.38 4.47
CA GLY A 54 5.87 3.75 4.62
C GLY A 54 4.82 4.81 4.28
N VAL A 55 5.19 6.08 4.46
CA VAL A 55 4.41 7.22 3.97
C VAL A 55 4.85 7.52 2.54
N PRO A 56 3.94 7.55 1.54
CA PRO A 56 4.29 7.85 0.16
C PRO A 56 4.49 9.35 -0.09
N GLY A 57 5.21 9.69 -1.16
CA GLY A 57 5.31 11.05 -1.66
C GLY A 57 6.00 12.02 -0.67
N ALA A 58 5.43 13.21 -0.52
CA ALA A 58 5.98 14.26 0.34
C ALA A 58 5.85 13.95 1.85
N GLY A 59 5.02 12.98 2.23
CA GLY A 59 4.73 12.67 3.62
C GLY A 59 3.40 13.26 4.11
N GLY A 60 3.25 13.34 5.43
CA GLY A 60 2.07 13.90 6.10
C GLY A 60 1.07 12.83 6.52
N PHE A 61 -0.22 13.18 6.49
CA PHE A 61 -1.29 12.41 7.14
C PHE A 61 -2.22 11.68 6.16
N ASP A 62 -2.04 11.90 4.86
CA ASP A 62 -3.03 11.53 3.84
C ASP A 62 -3.08 10.01 3.58
N ALA A 63 -1.92 9.39 3.37
CA ALA A 63 -1.85 7.99 3.00
C ALA A 63 -0.64 7.28 3.61
N VAL A 64 -0.74 5.96 3.68
CA VAL A 64 0.38 5.03 3.90
C VAL A 64 0.29 3.91 2.87
N PHE A 65 1.40 3.24 2.60
CA PHE A 65 1.42 2.05 1.76
C PHE A 65 2.01 0.87 2.53
N ALA A 66 1.62 -0.34 2.13
CA ALA A 66 2.22 -1.59 2.57
C ALA A 66 2.36 -2.55 1.40
N ILE A 67 3.53 -3.19 1.28
CA ILE A 67 3.77 -4.30 0.36
C ILE A 67 3.73 -5.59 1.16
N THR A 68 2.90 -6.54 0.72
CA THR A 68 2.73 -7.84 1.38
C THR A 68 3.23 -8.98 0.49
N LEU A 69 3.63 -10.08 1.12
CA LEU A 69 3.99 -11.32 0.46
C LEU A 69 2.75 -12.21 0.34
N GLY A 70 2.53 -12.78 -0.85
CA GLY A 70 1.42 -13.71 -1.10
C GLY A 70 0.05 -13.07 -0.89
N ALA A 71 -0.89 -13.83 -0.31
CA ALA A 71 -2.28 -13.40 -0.08
C ALA A 71 -2.50 -12.73 1.31
N SER A 72 -1.46 -12.09 1.86
CA SER A 72 -1.47 -11.57 3.24
C SER A 72 -2.13 -10.20 3.40
N SER A 73 -2.71 -9.63 2.33
CA SER A 73 -3.37 -8.32 2.37
C SER A 73 -4.54 -8.27 3.36
N SER A 74 -5.22 -9.39 3.60
CA SER A 74 -6.36 -9.46 4.53
C SER A 74 -5.97 -9.13 5.98
N ASN A 75 -4.74 -9.45 6.40
CA ASN A 75 -4.24 -9.12 7.74
C ASN A 75 -4.07 -7.60 7.88
N VAL A 76 -3.47 -6.96 6.87
CA VAL A 76 -3.29 -5.51 6.83
C VAL A 76 -4.64 -4.80 6.78
N ILE A 77 -5.57 -5.26 5.94
CA ILE A 77 -6.93 -4.71 5.85
C ILE A 77 -7.62 -4.74 7.21
N LYS A 78 -7.53 -5.84 7.96
CA LYS A 78 -8.11 -5.95 9.31
C LYS A 78 -7.48 -4.96 10.30
N VAL A 79 -6.14 -4.88 10.33
CA VAL A 79 -5.41 -3.95 11.20
C VAL A 79 -5.77 -2.51 10.87
N TRP A 80 -5.70 -2.12 9.60
CA TRP A 80 -6.04 -0.77 9.14
C TRP A 80 -7.48 -0.40 9.42
N SER A 81 -8.43 -1.31 9.18
CA SER A 81 -9.86 -1.08 9.50
C SER A 81 -10.05 -0.81 10.99
N SER A 82 -9.33 -1.51 11.88
CA SER A 82 -9.41 -1.26 13.34
C SER A 82 -8.83 0.09 13.77
N LEU A 83 -8.02 0.71 12.91
CA LEU A 83 -7.38 2.01 13.12
C LEU A 83 -8.03 3.13 12.27
N ASN A 84 -9.23 2.89 11.73
CA ASN A 84 -9.96 3.81 10.85
C ASN A 84 -9.19 4.21 9.58
N VAL A 85 -8.36 3.32 9.06
CA VAL A 85 -7.63 3.50 7.80
C VAL A 85 -8.29 2.66 6.71
N LEU A 86 -8.73 3.31 5.63
CA LEU A 86 -9.31 2.63 4.48
C LEU A 86 -8.20 1.99 3.64
N ALA A 87 -8.27 0.66 3.49
CA ALA A 87 -7.35 -0.06 2.62
C ALA A 87 -7.82 -0.01 1.17
N LEU A 88 -6.96 0.51 0.28
CA LEU A 88 -7.15 0.43 -1.17
C LEU A 88 -6.21 -0.64 -1.72
N LEU A 89 -6.79 -1.79 -2.11
CA LEU A 89 -6.00 -2.87 -2.67
C LEU A 89 -5.56 -2.50 -4.08
N VAL A 90 -4.26 -2.24 -4.23
CA VAL A 90 -3.62 -1.94 -5.51
C VAL A 90 -2.70 -3.08 -5.94
N ARG A 91 -2.49 -3.17 -7.25
CA ARG A 91 -1.45 -4.00 -7.86
C ARG A 91 -0.60 -3.11 -8.75
N GLU A 92 0.61 -3.55 -9.02
CA GLU A 92 1.44 -2.92 -10.03
C GLU A 92 0.73 -2.97 -11.39
N ASP A 93 0.74 -1.84 -12.10
CA ASP A 93 0.19 -1.72 -13.45
C ASP A 93 1.23 -0.99 -14.33
N PRO A 94 1.91 -1.69 -15.24
CA PRO A 94 2.96 -1.11 -16.07
C PRO A 94 2.41 -0.36 -17.30
N ARG A 95 1.09 -0.39 -17.55
CA ARG A 95 0.50 0.10 -18.81
C ARG A 95 0.51 1.62 -18.94
N GLY A 96 0.66 2.35 -17.83
CA GLY A 96 0.66 3.82 -17.83
C GLY A 96 -0.63 4.39 -18.42
N VAL A 97 -0.52 5.49 -19.18
CA VAL A 97 -1.65 6.14 -19.85
C VAL A 97 -1.97 5.42 -21.16
N CYS A 98 -3.22 4.97 -21.31
CA CYS A 98 -3.72 4.34 -22.53
C CYS A 98 -4.93 5.08 -23.07
N LEU A 99 -5.09 5.10 -24.40
CA LEU A 99 -6.34 5.54 -25.03
C LEU A 99 -7.33 4.38 -25.01
N GLU A 100 -8.52 4.62 -24.45
CA GLU A 100 -9.61 3.65 -24.46
C GLU A 100 -10.53 3.91 -25.65
N ASN A 101 -10.86 2.84 -26.40
CA ASN A 101 -11.73 2.95 -27.59
C ASN A 101 -13.19 3.23 -27.22
N ASN A 102 -13.64 2.83 -26.02
CA ASN A 102 -14.98 2.98 -25.48
C ASN A 102 -14.92 2.94 -23.94
N ASP A 103 -16.01 3.34 -23.26
CA ASP A 103 -16.11 3.28 -21.79
C ASP A 103 -16.02 1.82 -21.29
N PRO A 104 -14.98 1.44 -20.53
CA PRO A 104 -14.78 0.06 -20.07
C PRO A 104 -15.89 -0.40 -19.12
N ARG A 105 -16.56 0.53 -18.41
CA ARG A 105 -17.69 0.21 -17.52
C ARG A 105 -18.90 -0.29 -18.31
N ALA A 106 -19.08 0.16 -19.56
CA ALA A 106 -20.17 -0.30 -20.42
C ALA A 106 -19.97 -1.75 -20.88
N ALA A 107 -18.72 -2.18 -21.05
CA ALA A 107 -18.37 -3.54 -21.43
C ALA A 107 -18.61 -4.54 -20.28
N GLU A 108 -18.26 -4.18 -19.04
CA GLU A 108 -18.51 -5.03 -17.86
C GLU A 108 -20.01 -5.26 -17.63
N ILE A 109 -20.84 -4.22 -17.78
CA ILE A 109 -22.29 -4.34 -17.65
C ILE A 109 -22.86 -5.26 -18.74
N THR A 110 -22.41 -5.12 -19.99
CA THR A 110 -22.90 -5.93 -21.11
C THR A 110 -22.49 -7.40 -20.96
N GLY A 111 -21.28 -7.67 -20.46
CA GLY A 111 -20.82 -9.02 -20.13
C GLY A 111 -21.64 -9.67 -19.01
N ALA A 112 -21.90 -8.93 -17.93
CA ALA A 112 -22.72 -9.40 -16.82
C ALA A 112 -24.18 -9.68 -17.25
N VAL A 113 -24.80 -8.79 -18.04
CA VAL A 113 -26.17 -8.98 -18.54
C VAL A 113 -26.27 -10.16 -19.50
N SER A 114 -25.28 -10.37 -20.37
CA SER A 114 -25.26 -11.51 -21.31
C SER A 114 -25.12 -12.87 -20.62
N SER A 115 -24.62 -12.89 -19.38
CA SER A 115 -24.47 -14.11 -18.59
C SER A 115 -25.74 -14.53 -17.82
N ILE A 116 -26.76 -13.68 -17.79
CA ILE A 116 -28.05 -13.97 -17.16
C ILE A 116 -28.89 -14.80 -18.14
N HIS A 117 -28.99 -16.11 -17.90
CA HIS A 117 -30.00 -16.95 -18.55
C HIS A 117 -31.34 -16.75 -17.83
N ILE A 118 -32.32 -16.20 -18.52
CA ILE A 118 -33.71 -16.16 -18.08
C ILE A 118 -34.36 -17.43 -18.62
N GLU A 119 -34.73 -18.36 -17.73
CA GLU A 119 -35.66 -19.47 -18.04
C GLU A 119 -37.10 -18.97 -18.09
#